data_AF-A0A5P2FUV6-F1
#
_entry.id   AF-A0A5P2FUV6-F1
#
_cell.length_a   1.000
_cell.length_b   1.000
_cell.length_c   1.000
_cell.angle_alpha   90.00
_cell.angle_beta   90.00
_cell.angle_gamma   90.00
#
_symmetry.space_group_name_H-M   'P 1'
#
loop_
_entity.id
_entity.type
_entity.pdbx_description
1 polymer ?
#
loop_
_entity_poly.entity_id
_entity_poly.type
_entity_poly.pdbx_seq_one_letter_code
_entity_poly.pdbx_strand_id
1 'polypeptide(L)'
;MNFYRVLRDNLESGPFSLDELKRFGLKSSDLIWVDGESASWKFPDEVDGLIAKVEGKTETTSPEIKTPPSPKKRYRLTADHKMVEITEDEAHSSDIPRIAEQPPAPIIESKPSESQITPFSKPIAKPEPEPFAKKEFVEEEGESTKEEFPIEPELKEKPKTEKKSDFVDFEPEKEESTTNESFDEMKKNSNAGAFIFAGLLFLVAIGFFGYKYYNDKNSDNQDVAVNTADTTSEGGDEGQNHPVMTGGNIGIADDTTGQSLRIQSQQLLRDSIEKVRKARKLIEAANAKAVDTVKKEEADIALDEPSPEKETPAKVEKPKIDTSSNGGPKKVTIDPITGKSELDQYVRIGVVNPPQKAGGVKGMKLVVHNVSKRNIMRVRINLLYFNNAGLIVKRKSIVAPNIKMAGSVTMPVEDDATASLVSYKIAGILGDHVNLQR
;
A
#
# COMPACT_ATOMS: atom_id res chain seq x y z
N MET A 1 -8.83 5.93 23.19
CA MET A 1 -9.54 4.65 22.95
C MET A 1 -8.56 3.76 22.22
N ASN A 2 -8.06 2.75 22.92
CA ASN A 2 -7.01 1.88 22.38
C ASN A 2 -7.67 0.80 21.52
N PHE A 3 -7.03 0.49 20.40
CA PHE A 3 -7.44 -0.58 19.51
C PHE A 3 -6.46 -1.72 19.63
N TYR A 4 -6.97 -2.94 19.54
CA TYR A 4 -6.19 -4.15 19.74
C TYR A 4 -6.20 -4.99 18.47
N ARG A 5 -5.09 -5.64 18.18
CA ARG A 5 -5.00 -6.64 17.10
C ARG A 5 -4.64 -7.98 17.70
N VAL A 6 -5.18 -9.05 17.14
CA VAL A 6 -4.90 -10.42 17.58
C VAL A 6 -4.22 -11.16 16.45
N LEU A 7 -3.05 -11.72 16.74
CA LEU A 7 -2.33 -12.63 15.88
C LEU A 7 -2.58 -14.06 16.39
N ARG A 8 -3.32 -14.83 15.61
CA ARG A 8 -3.64 -16.25 15.88
C ARG A 8 -3.29 -17.05 14.64
N ASP A 9 -2.53 -18.13 14.78
CA ASP A 9 -2.09 -18.97 13.66
C ASP A 9 -1.39 -18.18 12.53
N ASN A 10 -0.56 -17.20 12.90
CA ASN A 10 0.10 -16.24 12.00
C ASN A 10 -0.86 -15.37 11.17
N LEU A 11 -2.14 -15.33 11.51
CA LEU A 11 -3.13 -14.46 10.90
C LEU A 11 -3.48 -13.31 11.84
N GLU A 12 -3.21 -12.10 11.36
CA GLU A 12 -3.56 -10.86 12.06
C GLU A 12 -5.04 -10.57 11.83
N SER A 13 -5.77 -10.31 12.92
CA SER A 13 -7.18 -9.96 12.94
C SER A 13 -7.42 -8.72 13.81
N GLY A 14 -8.42 -7.92 13.45
CA GLY A 14 -8.76 -6.67 14.14
C GLY A 14 -8.92 -5.49 13.17
N PRO A 15 -9.06 -4.26 13.69
CA PRO A 15 -8.92 -3.87 15.10
C PRO A 15 -10.14 -4.21 15.96
N PHE A 16 -9.88 -4.67 17.18
CA PHE A 16 -10.88 -4.96 18.20
C PHE A 16 -10.85 -3.92 19.32
N SER A 17 -12.00 -3.70 19.93
CA SER A 17 -12.13 -3.06 21.23
C SER A 17 -11.82 -4.04 22.37
N LEU A 18 -11.52 -3.52 23.56
CA LEU A 18 -11.27 -4.34 24.75
C LEU A 18 -12.47 -5.23 25.12
N ASP A 19 -13.69 -4.73 24.91
CA ASP A 19 -14.92 -5.50 25.16
C ASP A 19 -15.17 -6.61 24.12
N GLU A 20 -14.74 -6.41 22.87
CA GLU A 20 -14.78 -7.44 21.83
C GLU A 20 -13.76 -8.55 22.10
N LEU A 21 -12.53 -8.20 22.48
CA LEU A 21 -11.51 -9.16 22.91
C LEU A 21 -12.01 -10.06 24.05
N LYS A 22 -12.70 -9.48 25.04
CA LYS A 22 -13.33 -10.22 26.15
C LYS A 22 -14.43 -11.18 25.71
N ARG A 23 -14.97 -11.03 24.49
CA ARG A 23 -15.99 -11.92 23.91
C ARG A 23 -15.40 -12.90 22.89
N PHE A 24 -14.23 -12.58 22.32
CA PHE A 24 -13.59 -13.35 21.27
C PHE A 24 -13.09 -14.73 21.73
N GLY A 25 -12.91 -14.93 23.03
CA GLY A 25 -12.35 -16.16 23.60
C GLY A 25 -10.88 -16.29 23.24
N LEU A 26 -10.05 -15.49 23.91
CA LEU A 26 -8.60 -15.49 23.68
C LEU A 26 -7.98 -16.76 24.27
N LYS A 27 -7.14 -17.42 23.48
CA LYS A 27 -6.29 -18.53 23.90
C LYS A 27 -5.00 -17.97 24.47
N SER A 28 -4.35 -18.70 25.37
CA SER A 28 -3.03 -18.33 25.90
C SER A 28 -1.94 -18.24 24.84
N SER A 29 -2.10 -18.93 23.70
CA SER A 29 -1.20 -18.90 22.55
C SER A 29 -1.39 -17.68 21.64
N ASP A 30 -2.48 -16.93 21.81
CA ASP A 30 -2.72 -15.76 20.98
C ASP A 30 -1.73 -14.66 21.33
N LEU A 31 -1.41 -13.81 20.35
CA LEU A 31 -0.58 -12.64 20.55
C LEU A 31 -1.39 -11.38 20.28
N ILE A 32 -1.25 -10.38 21.14
CA ILE A 32 -2.02 -9.14 21.12
C ILE A 32 -1.10 -7.96 20.89
N TRP A 33 -1.51 -7.06 20.00
CA TRP A 33 -0.86 -5.77 19.78
C TRP A 33 -1.79 -4.64 20.17
N VAL A 34 -1.34 -3.75 21.06
CA VAL A 34 -2.10 -2.55 21.45
C VAL A 34 -1.61 -1.36 20.63
N ASP A 35 -2.46 -0.87 19.72
CA ASP A 35 -2.13 0.27 18.84
C ASP A 35 -1.82 1.52 19.68
N GLY A 36 -0.57 1.99 19.61
CA GLY A 36 -0.09 3.20 20.28
C GLY A 36 0.62 2.97 21.61
N GLU A 37 0.59 1.75 22.16
CA GLU A 37 1.21 1.43 23.46
C GLU A 37 2.22 0.27 23.38
N SER A 38 1.98 -0.72 22.51
CA SER A 38 2.84 -1.89 22.39
C SER A 38 4.03 -1.65 21.48
N ALA A 39 5.24 -2.01 21.94
CA ALA A 39 6.44 -2.06 21.11
C ALA A 39 6.67 -3.46 20.49
N SER A 40 5.98 -4.48 20.99
CA SER A 40 6.05 -5.87 20.56
C SER A 40 4.69 -6.54 20.76
N TRP A 41 4.49 -7.69 20.11
CA TRP A 41 3.37 -8.58 20.37
C TRP A 41 3.45 -9.12 21.80
N LYS A 42 2.36 -9.04 22.55
CA LYS A 42 2.25 -9.46 23.96
C LYS A 42 1.24 -10.59 24.13
N PHE A 43 1.41 -11.41 25.15
CA PHE A 43 0.39 -12.42 25.48
C PHE A 43 -0.85 -11.77 26.13
N PRO A 44 -2.05 -12.39 26.05
CA PRO A 44 -3.26 -11.89 26.70
C PRO A 44 -3.09 -11.63 28.20
N ASP A 45 -2.25 -12.44 28.86
CA ASP A 45 -1.94 -12.33 30.29
C ASP A 45 -1.07 -11.11 30.64
N GLU A 46 -0.40 -10.50 29.65
CA GLU A 46 0.48 -9.33 29.82
C GLU A 46 -0.22 -8.01 29.52
N VAL A 47 -1.46 -8.06 29.02
CA VAL A 47 -2.24 -6.88 28.64
C VAL A 47 -3.26 -6.57 29.74
N ASP A 48 -3.12 -5.39 30.34
CA ASP A 48 -3.99 -4.92 31.41
C ASP A 48 -5.47 -4.95 30.99
N GLY A 49 -6.30 -5.63 31.79
CA GLY A 49 -7.74 -5.77 31.55
C GLY A 49 -8.18 -7.02 30.79
N LEU A 50 -7.25 -7.87 30.32
CA LEU A 50 -7.54 -9.18 29.69
C LEU A 50 -7.22 -10.39 30.59
N ILE A 51 -6.47 -10.19 31.67
CA ILE A 51 -6.01 -11.22 32.61
C ILE A 51 -7.17 -12.07 33.19
N ALA A 52 -8.35 -11.49 33.40
CA ALA A 52 -9.44 -12.14 34.13
C ALA A 52 -10.23 -13.20 33.32
N LYS A 53 -9.88 -13.48 32.06
CA LYS A 53 -10.79 -14.20 31.15
C LYS A 53 -10.17 -15.19 30.17
N VAL A 54 -8.88 -15.49 30.30
CA VAL A 54 -8.24 -16.51 29.46
C VAL A 54 -8.73 -17.90 29.91
N GLU A 55 -9.67 -18.46 29.15
CA GLU A 55 -10.26 -19.78 29.40
C GLU A 55 -9.15 -20.84 29.39
N GLY A 56 -9.02 -21.57 30.51
CA GLY A 56 -8.06 -22.67 30.64
C GLY A 56 -6.87 -22.38 31.55
N LYS A 57 -6.70 -21.15 32.05
CA LYS A 57 -5.79 -20.93 33.19
C LYS A 57 -6.53 -21.29 34.48
N THR A 58 -6.65 -22.61 34.73
CA THR A 58 -6.86 -23.09 36.10
C THR A 58 -5.83 -22.40 36.96
N GLU A 59 -6.28 -21.65 37.96
CA GLU A 59 -5.47 -21.00 38.98
C GLU A 59 -4.52 -22.02 39.60
N THR A 60 -3.36 -22.23 38.97
CA THR A 60 -2.17 -22.73 39.63
C THR A 60 -1.40 -21.48 40.06
N THR A 61 -2.04 -20.66 40.88
CA THR A 61 -1.36 -19.86 41.90
C THR A 61 -0.86 -20.84 42.95
N SER A 62 0.09 -21.70 42.56
CA SER A 62 0.99 -22.30 43.52
C SER A 62 1.84 -21.15 44.05
N PRO A 63 1.84 -20.87 45.36
CA PRO A 63 2.70 -19.83 45.90
C PRO A 63 4.13 -20.16 45.49
N GLU A 64 4.78 -19.20 44.83
CA GLU A 64 6.20 -19.21 44.54
C GLU A 64 6.96 -19.36 45.87
N ILE A 65 7.17 -20.62 46.28
CA ILE A 65 8.19 -20.98 47.24
C ILE A 65 9.48 -20.53 46.56
N LYS A 66 10.06 -19.45 47.09
CA LYS A 66 11.41 -19.00 46.80
C LYS A 66 12.37 -20.17 47.04
N THR A 67 12.55 -21.04 46.05
CA THR A 67 13.69 -21.92 46.02
C THR A 67 14.93 -21.02 45.96
N PRO A 68 15.91 -21.21 46.86
CA PRO A 68 17.14 -20.44 46.82
C PRO A 68 17.75 -20.57 45.41
N PRO A 69 18.30 -19.49 44.85
CA PRO A 69 18.82 -19.50 43.49
C PRO A 69 19.82 -20.64 43.36
N SER A 70 19.49 -21.62 42.52
CA SER A 70 20.45 -22.66 42.15
C SER A 70 21.72 -21.97 41.65
N PRO A 71 22.91 -22.32 42.18
CA PRO A 71 24.14 -21.64 41.83
C PRO A 71 24.33 -21.68 40.32
N LYS A 72 24.52 -20.50 39.71
CA LYS A 72 24.79 -20.38 38.28
C LYS A 72 26.09 -21.13 37.99
N LYS A 73 26.02 -22.19 37.19
CA LYS A 73 27.20 -22.91 36.68
C LYS A 73 28.15 -21.92 36.03
N ARG A 74 29.39 -21.83 36.52
CA ARG A 74 30.44 -21.01 35.93
C ARG A 74 31.29 -21.88 35.04
N TYR A 75 31.51 -21.44 33.81
CA TYR A 75 32.40 -22.10 32.85
C TYR A 75 33.64 -21.25 32.66
N ARG A 76 34.82 -21.88 32.64
CA ARG A 76 36.05 -21.25 32.11
C ARG A 76 36.35 -21.84 30.75
N LEU A 77 36.81 -20.98 29.85
CA LEU A 77 37.46 -21.41 28.62
C LEU A 77 38.93 -21.70 28.95
N THR A 78 39.37 -22.94 28.77
CA THR A 78 40.80 -23.28 28.86
C THR A 78 41.54 -22.80 27.60
N ALA A 79 42.88 -22.75 27.63
CA ALA A 79 43.70 -22.27 26.51
C ALA A 79 43.49 -23.07 25.20
N ASP A 80 43.05 -24.31 25.33
CA ASP A 80 42.63 -25.22 24.27
C ASP A 80 41.16 -25.04 23.83
N HIS A 81 40.52 -23.92 24.21
CA HIS A 81 39.15 -23.53 23.84
C HIS A 81 38.05 -24.52 24.25
N LYS A 82 38.29 -25.33 25.28
CA LYS A 82 37.26 -26.20 25.86
C LYS A 82 36.55 -25.48 27.00
N MET A 83 35.22 -25.59 27.04
CA MET A 83 34.44 -25.18 28.19
C MET A 83 34.54 -26.24 29.29
N VAL A 84 35.12 -25.87 30.42
CA VAL A 84 35.18 -26.71 31.62
C VAL A 84 34.29 -26.07 32.70
N GLU A 85 33.36 -26.85 33.24
CA GLU A 85 32.51 -26.44 34.37
C GLU A 85 33.40 -26.33 35.62
N ILE A 86 33.42 -25.15 36.24
CA ILE A 86 34.19 -24.91 37.47
C ILE A 86 33.34 -25.36 38.64
N THR A 87 33.69 -26.50 39.23
CA THR A 87 33.13 -26.95 40.51
C THR A 87 33.61 -26.03 41.65
N GLU A 88 32.72 -25.74 42.60
CA GLU A 88 32.97 -24.77 43.69
C GLU A 88 34.20 -25.12 44.55
N ASP A 89 34.53 -26.42 44.64
CA ASP A 89 35.72 -26.91 45.35
C ASP A 89 37.04 -26.43 44.71
N GLU A 90 37.06 -26.21 43.39
CA GLU A 90 38.26 -25.75 42.67
C GLU A 90 38.43 -24.22 42.77
N ALA A 91 37.32 -23.49 42.94
CA ALA A 91 37.31 -22.03 43.06
C ALA A 91 37.91 -21.52 44.39
N HIS A 92 37.99 -22.37 45.42
CA HIS A 92 38.58 -22.03 46.71
C HIS A 92 40.08 -22.35 46.86
N SER A 93 40.69 -23.09 45.92
CA SER A 93 42.13 -23.42 46.01
C SER A 93 43.06 -22.58 45.14
N SER A 94 42.52 -21.66 44.33
CA SER A 94 43.35 -20.79 43.50
C SER A 94 43.88 -19.59 44.30
N ASP A 95 45.05 -19.76 44.91
CA ASP A 95 45.92 -18.71 45.47
C ASP A 95 46.48 -17.81 44.35
N ILE A 96 45.60 -17.17 43.59
CA ILE A 96 45.99 -16.14 42.63
C ILE A 96 46.10 -14.83 43.41
N PRO A 97 47.27 -14.17 43.43
CA PRO A 97 47.42 -12.90 44.13
C PRO A 97 46.41 -11.89 43.59
N ARG A 98 45.49 -11.46 44.45
CA ARG A 98 44.62 -10.31 44.21
C ARG A 98 45.52 -9.15 43.80
N ILE A 99 45.42 -8.72 42.54
CA ILE A 99 46.00 -7.46 42.06
C ILE A 99 45.35 -6.35 42.88
N ALA A 100 46.04 -5.96 43.95
CA ALA A 100 45.75 -4.77 44.73
C ALA A 100 46.22 -3.56 43.92
N GLU A 101 45.42 -2.49 44.01
CA GLU A 101 45.79 -1.11 43.65
C GLU A 101 45.93 -0.80 42.16
N GLN A 102 44.77 -0.73 41.48
CA GLN A 102 44.63 0.23 40.39
C GLN A 102 44.21 1.57 41.01
N PRO A 103 45.00 2.66 40.90
CA PRO A 103 44.66 3.94 41.49
C PRO A 103 43.37 4.52 40.86
N PRO A 104 42.56 5.25 41.63
CA PRO A 104 41.30 5.81 41.16
C PRO A 104 41.54 6.79 40.00
N ALA A 105 40.73 6.64 38.96
CA ALA A 105 40.77 7.52 37.80
C ALA A 105 40.52 8.99 38.21
N PRO A 106 41.22 9.96 37.60
CA PRO A 106 41.07 11.37 37.93
C PRO A 106 39.66 11.87 37.61
N ILE A 107 39.04 12.49 38.61
CA ILE A 107 37.73 13.15 38.51
C ILE A 107 37.89 14.38 37.61
N ILE A 108 37.26 14.36 36.44
CA ILE A 108 37.18 15.53 35.56
C ILE A 108 36.04 16.41 36.06
N GLU A 109 36.40 17.51 36.71
CA GLU A 109 35.49 18.55 37.20
C GLU A 109 35.02 19.40 36.00
N SER A 110 33.83 19.11 35.48
CA SER A 110 33.23 19.88 34.39
C SER A 110 32.65 21.20 34.91
N LYS A 111 33.34 22.30 34.64
CA LYS A 111 32.89 23.68 34.82
C LYS A 111 31.58 23.93 34.05
N PRO A 112 30.52 24.50 34.68
CA PRO A 112 29.31 24.88 33.97
C PRO A 112 29.56 26.10 33.08
N SER A 113 29.23 25.96 31.79
CA SER A 113 29.22 27.05 30.81
C SER A 113 28.05 27.99 31.10
N GLU A 114 28.42 29.20 31.50
CA GLU A 114 27.57 30.36 31.72
C GLU A 114 26.94 30.81 30.39
N SER A 115 25.65 30.50 30.21
CA SER A 115 24.86 30.97 29.07
C SER A 115 24.38 32.39 29.36
N GLN A 116 24.93 33.35 28.62
CA GLN A 116 24.54 34.76 28.66
C GLN A 116 23.09 34.92 28.18
N ILE A 117 22.23 35.39 29.08
CA ILE A 117 20.85 35.78 28.82
C ILE A 117 20.89 37.20 28.25
N THR A 118 20.49 37.37 26.99
CA THR A 118 20.26 38.70 26.42
C THR A 118 18.85 39.19 26.78
N PRO A 119 18.66 40.46 27.17
CA PRO A 119 17.37 41.00 27.55
C PRO A 119 16.50 41.32 26.33
N PHE A 120 15.44 40.53 26.12
CA PHE A 120 14.42 40.84 25.13
C PHE A 120 13.63 42.08 25.55
N SER A 121 13.62 43.05 24.64
CA SER A 121 13.04 44.37 24.80
C SER A 121 11.61 44.42 24.27
N LYS A 122 10.75 45.07 25.07
CA LYS A 122 9.48 45.78 24.73
C LYS A 122 8.23 44.97 24.33
N PRO A 123 7.08 45.22 24.99
CA PRO A 123 5.78 44.71 24.58
C PRO A 123 5.25 45.52 23.37
N ILE A 124 4.94 44.82 22.28
CA ILE A 124 4.25 45.38 21.12
C ILE A 124 2.77 45.59 21.51
N ALA A 125 2.33 46.82 21.33
CA ALA A 125 0.96 47.27 21.58
C ALA A 125 -0.05 46.55 20.69
N LYS A 126 -1.18 46.22 21.32
CA LYS A 126 -2.39 45.65 20.75
C LYS A 126 -2.98 46.62 19.71
N PRO A 127 -3.15 46.23 18.43
CA PRO A 127 -3.84 47.09 17.48
C PRO A 127 -5.32 47.16 17.82
N GLU A 128 -5.78 48.39 17.99
CA GLU A 128 -7.15 48.83 18.17
C GLU A 128 -7.95 48.58 16.88
N PRO A 129 -9.15 47.97 16.94
CA PRO A 129 -9.95 47.70 15.76
C PRO A 129 -10.62 48.99 15.27
N GLU A 130 -10.27 49.41 14.05
CA GLU A 130 -10.95 50.52 13.37
C GLU A 130 -12.44 50.20 13.11
N PRO A 131 -13.33 51.20 13.22
CA PRO A 131 -14.76 51.02 12.98
C PRO A 131 -15.04 50.82 11.50
N PHE A 132 -15.59 49.65 11.15
CA PHE A 132 -16.12 49.35 9.83
C PHE A 132 -17.21 50.36 9.44
N ALA A 133 -16.88 51.23 8.49
CA ALA A 133 -17.85 52.08 7.81
C ALA A 133 -18.81 51.19 7.00
N LYS A 134 -20.11 51.31 7.31
CA LYS A 134 -21.20 50.76 6.50
C LYS A 134 -21.12 51.34 5.09
N LYS A 135 -20.82 50.50 4.10
CA LYS A 135 -21.14 50.82 2.70
C LYS A 135 -22.56 50.37 2.43
N GLU A 136 -23.37 51.38 2.16
CA GLU A 136 -24.75 51.34 1.71
C GLU A 136 -24.79 50.64 0.34
N PHE A 137 -25.66 49.63 0.25
CA PHE A 137 -25.89 48.85 -0.95
C PHE A 137 -26.86 49.65 -1.82
N VAL A 138 -26.36 50.26 -2.88
CA VAL A 138 -27.20 50.87 -3.92
C VAL A 138 -27.45 49.79 -4.98
N GLU A 139 -28.69 49.34 -5.06
CA GLU A 139 -29.25 48.63 -6.21
C GLU A 139 -29.26 49.61 -7.39
N GLU A 140 -28.50 49.29 -8.44
CA GLU A 140 -28.67 49.93 -9.74
C GLU A 140 -28.86 48.84 -10.78
N GLU A 141 -30.09 48.74 -11.26
CA GLU A 141 -30.48 48.01 -12.45
C GLU A 141 -29.87 48.68 -13.67
N GLY A 142 -29.41 47.89 -14.63
CA GLY A 142 -29.47 48.28 -16.03
C GLY A 142 -28.15 48.35 -16.80
N GLU A 143 -28.22 47.68 -17.94
CA GLU A 143 -27.60 48.05 -19.20
C GLU A 143 -26.24 47.42 -19.56
N SER A 144 -26.35 46.56 -20.58
CA SER A 144 -25.28 45.82 -21.23
C SER A 144 -24.54 46.75 -22.18
N THR A 145 -23.24 46.94 -21.94
CA THR A 145 -22.34 47.57 -22.91
C THR A 145 -21.21 46.59 -23.24
N LYS A 146 -21.12 46.23 -24.51
CA LYS A 146 -19.99 45.54 -25.14
C LYS A 146 -18.73 46.39 -24.95
N GLU A 147 -17.73 45.87 -24.24
CA GLU A 147 -16.37 46.41 -24.26
C GLU A 147 -15.45 45.48 -25.06
N GLU A 148 -14.87 46.05 -26.11
CA GLU A 148 -13.78 45.50 -26.91
C GLU A 148 -12.50 45.42 -26.07
N PHE A 149 -11.85 44.26 -26.08
CA PHE A 149 -10.53 44.08 -25.47
C PHE A 149 -9.45 44.78 -26.31
N PRO A 150 -8.49 45.48 -25.67
CA PRO A 150 -7.39 46.11 -26.37
C PRO A 150 -6.33 45.09 -26.81
N ILE A 151 -5.82 45.37 -28.01
CA ILE A 151 -4.81 44.64 -28.79
C ILE A 151 -3.50 44.46 -28.00
N GLU A 152 -2.99 43.23 -28.00
CA GLU A 152 -1.68 42.83 -27.47
C GLU A 152 -0.52 43.53 -28.22
N PRO A 153 0.54 43.99 -27.53
CA PRO A 153 1.75 44.46 -28.19
C PRO A 153 2.68 43.30 -28.61
N GLU A 154 3.06 43.34 -29.88
CA GLU A 154 4.02 42.45 -30.56
C GLU A 154 5.34 42.28 -29.78
N LEU A 155 5.65 41.04 -29.39
CA LEU A 155 6.96 40.65 -28.88
C LEU A 155 7.94 40.48 -30.04
N LYS A 156 8.92 41.38 -30.13
CA LYS A 156 10.06 41.27 -31.05
C LYS A 156 10.97 40.09 -30.67
N GLU A 157 11.12 39.15 -31.59
CA GLU A 157 12.07 38.04 -31.51
C GLU A 157 13.53 38.54 -31.52
N LYS A 158 14.34 38.02 -30.60
CA LYS A 158 15.81 38.20 -30.60
C LYS A 158 16.48 36.97 -31.22
N PRO A 159 17.54 37.15 -32.03
CA PRO A 159 18.21 36.04 -32.73
C PRO A 159 19.05 35.18 -31.77
N LYS A 160 18.87 33.86 -31.87
CA LYS A 160 19.72 32.83 -31.23
C LYS A 160 21.10 32.83 -31.90
N THR A 161 22.14 33.04 -31.09
CA THR A 161 23.53 32.85 -31.46
C THR A 161 23.91 31.38 -31.27
N GLU A 162 24.33 30.73 -32.36
CA GLU A 162 24.91 29.40 -32.38
C GLU A 162 26.26 29.40 -31.64
N LYS A 163 26.39 28.55 -30.61
CA LYS A 163 27.68 28.11 -30.10
C LYS A 163 27.92 26.68 -30.59
N LYS A 164 28.82 26.56 -31.56
CA LYS A 164 29.51 25.30 -31.88
C LYS A 164 30.35 24.92 -30.67
N SER A 165 30.07 23.76 -30.09
CA SER A 165 31.01 23.06 -29.21
C SER A 165 31.58 21.90 -30.00
N ASP A 166 32.89 21.97 -30.24
CA ASP A 166 33.68 20.88 -30.79
C ASP A 166 33.59 19.68 -29.86
N PHE A 167 32.97 18.60 -30.34
CA PHE A 167 32.96 17.31 -29.66
C PHE A 167 34.08 16.48 -30.28
N VAL A 168 35.10 16.22 -29.47
CA VAL A 168 36.25 15.38 -29.79
C VAL A 168 35.78 13.93 -29.87
N ASP A 169 36.04 13.29 -31.01
CA ASP A 169 35.84 11.87 -31.24
C ASP A 169 36.63 11.04 -30.21
N PHE A 170 35.91 10.20 -29.47
CA PHE A 170 36.50 9.16 -28.63
C PHE A 170 36.28 7.82 -29.35
N GLU A 171 37.33 7.33 -29.99
CA GLU A 171 37.42 5.94 -30.50
C GLU A 171 37.40 4.98 -29.30
N PRO A 172 36.47 4.02 -29.22
CA PRO A 172 36.68 2.85 -28.38
C PRO A 172 37.53 1.83 -29.15
N GLU A 173 38.77 1.66 -28.70
CA GLU A 173 39.65 0.58 -29.11
C GLU A 173 38.97 -0.78 -28.94
N LYS A 174 39.01 -1.56 -30.02
CA LYS A 174 38.65 -2.97 -30.05
C LYS A 174 39.74 -3.77 -29.34
N GLU A 175 39.42 -4.38 -28.21
CA GLU A 175 40.18 -5.53 -27.73
C GLU A 175 39.55 -6.82 -28.27
N GLU A 176 40.13 -7.29 -29.37
CA GLU A 176 40.04 -8.69 -29.79
C GLU A 176 41.06 -9.49 -28.97
N SER A 177 40.60 -10.50 -28.23
CA SER A 177 41.46 -11.65 -27.89
C SER A 177 40.69 -12.96 -28.12
N THR A 178 41.08 -13.62 -29.20
CA THR A 178 41.09 -15.07 -29.39
C THR A 178 42.11 -15.66 -28.38
N THR A 179 42.06 -16.87 -27.83
CA THR A 179 41.79 -18.22 -28.35
C THR A 179 41.59 -19.20 -27.18
N ASN A 180 40.74 -20.21 -27.42
CA ASN A 180 40.88 -21.63 -27.04
C ASN A 180 41.85 -22.01 -25.92
N GLU A 181 41.32 -22.58 -24.84
CA GLU A 181 41.90 -23.81 -24.28
C GLU A 181 40.84 -24.68 -23.60
N SER A 182 40.95 -25.96 -23.91
CA SER A 182 40.20 -27.11 -23.41
C SER A 182 40.38 -27.31 -21.91
N PHE A 183 39.28 -27.53 -21.19
CA PHE A 183 39.30 -28.33 -19.96
C PHE A 183 38.03 -29.16 -19.88
N ASP A 184 38.16 -30.41 -20.32
CA ASP A 184 37.33 -31.52 -19.88
C ASP A 184 37.44 -31.68 -18.36
N GLU A 185 36.37 -32.24 -17.79
CA GLU A 185 36.20 -32.63 -16.39
C GLU A 185 36.01 -31.51 -15.35
N MET A 186 34.75 -31.09 -15.14
CA MET A 186 34.29 -30.82 -13.77
C MET A 186 32.88 -31.33 -13.49
N LYS A 187 32.80 -31.97 -12.33
CA LYS A 187 31.73 -32.82 -11.78
C LYS A 187 30.36 -32.13 -11.69
N LYS A 188 29.33 -32.95 -11.90
CA LYS A 188 27.90 -32.72 -11.64
C LYS A 188 27.66 -32.13 -10.23
N ASN A 189 27.40 -30.83 -10.16
CA ASN A 189 26.64 -30.21 -9.08
C ASN A 189 25.36 -29.63 -9.68
N SER A 190 24.23 -30.29 -9.45
CA SER A 190 22.94 -30.01 -10.06
C SER A 190 22.25 -28.78 -9.45
N ASN A 191 22.61 -27.58 -9.93
CA ASN A 191 21.81 -26.36 -9.76
C ASN A 191 21.12 -25.92 -11.06
N ALA A 192 21.18 -26.74 -12.12
CA ALA A 192 20.56 -26.44 -13.42
C ALA A 192 19.02 -26.28 -13.35
N GLY A 193 18.36 -26.84 -12.33
CA GLY A 193 16.93 -26.65 -12.10
C GLY A 193 16.54 -25.21 -11.74
N ALA A 194 17.40 -24.47 -11.03
CA ALA A 194 17.08 -23.12 -10.57
C ALA A 194 17.03 -22.10 -11.73
N PHE A 195 17.87 -22.26 -12.74
CA PHE A 195 17.90 -21.38 -13.91
C PHE A 195 16.70 -21.58 -14.84
N ILE A 196 16.16 -22.80 -14.92
CA ILE A 196 14.95 -23.09 -15.72
C ILE A 196 13.72 -22.46 -15.05
N PHE A 197 13.60 -22.53 -13.72
CA PHE A 197 12.51 -21.88 -12.99
C PHE A 197 12.58 -20.35 -13.05
N ALA A 198 13.77 -19.76 -12.95
CA ALA A 198 13.96 -18.32 -13.08
C ALA A 198 13.58 -17.81 -14.49
N GLY A 199 13.96 -18.54 -15.54
CA GLY A 199 13.59 -18.21 -16.92
C GLY A 199 12.07 -18.28 -17.17
N LEU A 200 11.39 -19.26 -16.58
CA LEU A 200 9.94 -19.41 -16.73
C LEU A 200 9.17 -18.29 -16.02
N LEU A 201 9.59 -17.89 -14.82
CA LEU A 201 9.00 -16.76 -14.09
C LEU A 201 9.16 -15.43 -14.83
N PHE A 202 10.31 -15.23 -15.49
CA PHE A 202 10.56 -14.03 -16.29
C PHE A 202 9.61 -13.92 -17.49
N LEU A 203 9.31 -15.03 -18.18
CA LEU A 203 8.35 -15.05 -19.30
C LEU A 203 6.90 -14.78 -18.85
N VAL A 204 6.50 -15.31 -17.68
CA VAL A 204 5.18 -15.02 -17.09
C VAL A 204 5.05 -13.54 -16.74
N ALA A 205 6.10 -12.93 -16.20
CA ALA A 205 6.12 -11.50 -15.90
C ALA A 205 5.99 -10.65 -17.17
N ILE A 206 6.74 -10.96 -18.24
CA ILE A 206 6.63 -10.25 -19.53
C ILE A 206 5.20 -10.38 -20.09
N GLY A 207 4.60 -11.56 -20.03
CA GLY A 207 3.22 -11.78 -20.47
C GLY A 207 2.20 -10.94 -19.69
N PHE A 208 2.34 -10.88 -18.36
CA PHE A 208 1.44 -10.12 -17.50
C PHE A 208 1.58 -8.60 -17.72
N PHE A 209 2.81 -8.08 -17.81
CA PHE A 209 3.04 -6.66 -18.06
C PHE A 209 2.65 -6.25 -19.49
N GLY A 210 2.92 -7.09 -20.50
CA GLY A 210 2.50 -6.87 -21.87
C GLY A 210 0.97 -6.84 -22.02
N TYR A 211 0.26 -7.75 -21.35
CA TYR A 211 -1.20 -7.77 -21.34
C TYR A 211 -1.81 -6.52 -20.69
N LYS A 212 -1.26 -6.08 -19.55
CA LYS A 212 -1.73 -4.87 -18.87
C LYS A 212 -1.51 -3.62 -19.71
N TYR A 213 -0.34 -3.49 -20.33
CA TYR A 213 -0.01 -2.38 -21.22
C TYR A 213 -0.91 -2.34 -22.47
N TYR A 214 -1.28 -3.51 -23.00
CA TYR A 214 -2.20 -3.61 -24.13
C TYR A 214 -3.64 -3.19 -23.77
N ASN A 215 -4.14 -3.59 -22.61
CA ASN A 215 -5.49 -3.20 -22.17
C ASN A 215 -5.60 -1.70 -21.88
N ASP A 216 -4.58 -1.08 -21.28
CA ASP A 216 -4.58 0.37 -20.99
C ASP A 216 -4.68 1.23 -22.27
N LYS A 217 -4.14 0.76 -23.40
CA LYS A 217 -4.22 1.48 -24.68
C LYS A 217 -5.54 1.30 -25.43
N ASN A 218 -6.30 0.25 -25.12
CA ASN A 218 -7.55 -0.05 -25.84
C ASN A 218 -8.80 0.45 -25.10
N SER A 219 -8.69 0.94 -23.86
CA SER A 219 -9.81 1.47 -23.08
C SER A 219 -10.30 2.86 -23.50
N ASP A 220 -9.57 3.61 -24.34
CA ASP A 220 -9.91 4.99 -24.70
C ASP A 220 -10.79 5.15 -25.96
N ASN A 221 -11.23 4.06 -26.59
CA ASN A 221 -11.94 4.13 -27.90
C ASN A 221 -13.37 3.60 -27.92
N GLN A 222 -14.05 3.52 -26.76
CA GLN A 222 -15.41 3.00 -26.70
C GLN A 222 -16.39 4.00 -26.09
N ASP A 223 -16.56 5.18 -26.72
CA ASP A 223 -17.68 6.08 -26.46
C ASP A 223 -17.96 7.03 -27.65
N VAL A 224 -18.29 6.47 -28.84
CA VAL A 224 -19.14 7.18 -29.82
C VAL A 224 -19.91 6.12 -30.63
N ALA A 225 -21.21 6.02 -30.38
CA ALA A 225 -22.28 5.78 -31.36
C ALA A 225 -23.40 4.93 -30.75
N VAL A 226 -24.48 5.57 -30.28
CA VAL A 226 -25.88 5.20 -30.60
C VAL A 226 -26.73 6.44 -30.35
N ASN A 227 -27.31 7.01 -31.41
CA ASN A 227 -28.66 7.61 -31.43
C ASN A 227 -28.92 8.16 -32.84
N THR A 228 -29.44 7.31 -33.72
CA THR A 228 -30.22 7.76 -34.87
C THR A 228 -31.23 6.68 -35.23
N ALA A 229 -32.46 6.86 -34.75
CA ALA A 229 -33.63 6.33 -35.42
C ALA A 229 -34.85 7.17 -35.05
N ASP A 230 -35.56 7.54 -36.11
CA ASP A 230 -37.02 7.64 -36.20
C ASP A 230 -37.69 8.95 -35.75
N THR A 231 -38.03 9.80 -36.72
CA THR A 231 -39.38 10.39 -36.80
C THR A 231 -39.69 10.81 -38.24
N THR A 232 -40.77 10.25 -38.79
CA THR A 232 -41.44 10.62 -40.04
C THR A 232 -42.68 11.46 -39.72
N SER A 233 -42.92 12.59 -40.40
CA SER A 233 -44.23 13.25 -40.68
C SER A 233 -43.96 14.64 -41.28
N GLU A 234 -44.13 14.81 -42.59
CA GLU A 234 -45.26 15.50 -43.28
C GLU A 234 -45.31 17.03 -43.15
N GLY A 235 -45.34 17.70 -44.31
CA GLY A 235 -46.23 18.84 -44.53
C GLY A 235 -45.62 20.20 -44.89
N GLY A 236 -45.58 20.51 -46.20
CA GLY A 236 -45.68 21.86 -46.80
C GLY A 236 -44.48 22.80 -46.64
N ASP A 237 -44.25 23.82 -47.45
CA ASP A 237 -44.76 24.27 -48.75
C ASP A 237 -43.81 25.40 -49.19
N GLU A 238 -43.79 25.71 -50.49
CA GLU A 238 -43.31 26.94 -51.12
C GLU A 238 -41.87 27.44 -50.92
N GLY A 239 -41.06 27.23 -51.98
CA GLY A 239 -40.52 28.35 -52.76
C GLY A 239 -39.28 29.07 -52.24
N GLN A 240 -38.15 28.91 -52.94
CA GLN A 240 -37.55 30.00 -53.74
C GLN A 240 -36.30 29.54 -54.47
N ASN A 241 -36.25 29.95 -55.74
CA ASN A 241 -35.19 29.71 -56.71
C ASN A 241 -33.88 30.41 -56.31
N HIS A 242 -32.75 29.69 -56.35
CA HIS A 242 -31.45 30.32 -56.61
C HIS A 242 -30.59 29.46 -57.55
N PRO A 243 -29.80 30.11 -58.45
CA PRO A 243 -29.24 29.46 -59.61
C PRO A 243 -27.93 28.72 -59.34
N VAL A 244 -27.80 27.67 -60.14
CA VAL A 244 -26.62 26.87 -60.47
C VAL A 244 -25.34 27.73 -60.58
N MET A 245 -24.34 27.39 -59.77
CA MET A 245 -22.92 27.65 -60.07
C MET A 245 -22.20 26.31 -60.25
N THR A 246 -22.01 25.99 -61.51
CA THR A 246 -21.05 25.03 -62.05
C THR A 246 -19.62 25.38 -61.69
N GLY A 247 -18.81 24.36 -61.38
CA GLY A 247 -17.37 24.36 -61.69
C GLY A 247 -16.43 24.31 -60.48
N GLY A 248 -16.16 23.09 -60.01
CA GLY A 248 -15.09 22.82 -59.05
C GLY A 248 -14.69 21.35 -59.09
N ASN A 249 -13.84 21.00 -60.07
CA ASN A 249 -13.24 19.68 -60.20
C ASN A 249 -12.28 19.47 -59.01
N ILE A 250 -12.77 18.85 -57.93
CA ILE A 250 -11.94 18.37 -56.83
C ILE A 250 -11.42 17.00 -57.26
N GLY A 251 -10.13 16.94 -57.58
CA GLY A 251 -9.43 15.70 -57.86
C GLY A 251 -9.50 14.77 -56.65
N ILE A 252 -10.24 13.67 -56.81
CA ILE A 252 -10.23 12.55 -55.88
C ILE A 252 -8.85 11.91 -56.01
N ALA A 253 -7.94 12.24 -55.09
CA ALA A 253 -6.71 11.52 -54.92
C ALA A 253 -7.05 10.11 -54.44
N ASP A 254 -6.67 9.13 -55.25
CA ASP A 254 -6.90 7.71 -55.07
C ASP A 254 -6.14 7.20 -53.82
N ASP A 255 -6.82 7.15 -52.68
CA ASP A 255 -6.29 6.65 -51.40
C ASP A 255 -6.28 5.11 -51.36
N THR A 256 -5.56 4.52 -52.32
CA THR A 256 -5.29 3.07 -52.37
C THR A 256 -4.22 2.64 -51.37
N THR A 257 -3.48 3.59 -50.80
CA THR A 257 -2.39 3.30 -49.85
C THR A 257 -2.93 3.07 -48.42
N GLY A 258 -3.99 3.76 -48.02
CA GLY A 258 -4.64 3.53 -46.71
C GLY A 258 -5.30 2.15 -46.58
N GLN A 259 -5.81 1.58 -47.67
CA GLN A 259 -6.48 0.27 -47.64
C GLN A 259 -5.51 -0.91 -47.47
N SER A 260 -4.31 -0.86 -48.07
CA SER A 260 -3.33 -1.95 -47.96
C SER A 260 -2.80 -2.10 -46.54
N LEU A 261 -2.56 -0.99 -45.83
CA LEU A 261 -2.15 -0.99 -44.42
C LEU A 261 -3.24 -1.57 -43.49
N ARG A 262 -4.51 -1.33 -43.82
CA ARG A 262 -5.64 -1.83 -43.03
C ARG A 262 -5.84 -3.34 -43.19
N ILE A 263 -5.54 -3.89 -44.37
CA ILE A 263 -5.60 -5.34 -44.62
C ILE A 263 -4.44 -6.06 -43.91
N GLN A 264 -3.22 -5.50 -43.94
CA GLN A 264 -2.07 -6.10 -43.28
C GLN A 264 -2.20 -6.13 -41.74
N SER A 265 -2.73 -5.06 -41.14
CA SER A 265 -2.99 -5.03 -39.70
C SER A 265 -4.08 -6.03 -39.26
N GLN A 266 -5.11 -6.27 -40.08
CA GLN A 266 -6.11 -7.29 -39.79
C GLN A 266 -5.56 -8.73 -39.87
N GLN A 267 -4.64 -9.02 -40.79
CA GLN A 267 -3.99 -10.33 -40.88
C GLN A 267 -3.11 -10.61 -39.64
N LEU A 268 -2.30 -9.64 -39.22
CA LEU A 268 -1.49 -9.76 -38.00
C LEU A 268 -2.34 -9.99 -36.74
N LEU A 269 -3.52 -9.36 -36.66
CA LEU A 269 -4.44 -9.58 -35.56
C LEU A 269 -5.00 -11.01 -35.55
N ARG A 270 -5.37 -11.55 -36.72
CA ARG A 270 -5.86 -12.94 -36.85
C ARG A 270 -4.79 -13.95 -36.44
N ASP A 271 -3.56 -13.77 -36.90
CA ASP A 271 -2.43 -14.64 -36.54
C ASP A 271 -2.13 -14.61 -35.03
N SER A 272 -2.23 -13.43 -34.41
CA SER A 272 -2.05 -13.27 -32.96
C SER A 272 -3.14 -14.01 -32.18
N ILE A 273 -4.41 -13.87 -32.59
CA ILE A 273 -5.55 -14.55 -31.94
C ILE A 273 -5.39 -16.08 -32.05
N GLU A 274 -4.94 -16.60 -33.19
CA GLU A 274 -4.74 -18.03 -33.38
C GLU A 274 -3.60 -18.58 -32.51
N LYS A 275 -2.50 -17.84 -32.38
CA LYS A 275 -1.39 -18.19 -31.46
C LYS A 275 -1.84 -18.25 -30.00
N VAL A 276 -2.64 -17.27 -29.55
CA VAL A 276 -3.19 -17.26 -28.18
C VAL A 276 -4.13 -18.45 -27.95
N ARG A 277 -4.96 -18.79 -28.94
CA ARG A 277 -5.86 -19.96 -28.87
C ARG A 277 -5.08 -21.28 -28.76
N LYS A 278 -3.99 -21.41 -29.52
CA LYS A 278 -3.10 -22.58 -29.46
C LYS A 278 -2.37 -22.69 -28.11
N ALA A 279 -1.87 -21.57 -27.58
CA ALA A 279 -1.23 -21.53 -26.26
C ALA A 279 -2.20 -21.93 -25.14
N ARG A 280 -3.44 -21.44 -25.17
CA ARG A 280 -4.47 -21.79 -24.18
C ARG A 280 -4.79 -23.30 -24.19
N LYS A 281 -4.92 -23.92 -25.36
CA LYS A 281 -5.12 -25.37 -25.49
C LYS A 281 -3.96 -26.19 -24.91
N LEU A 282 -2.71 -25.71 -25.06
CA LEU A 282 -1.54 -26.40 -24.51
C LEU A 282 -1.51 -26.32 -22.98
N ILE A 283 -1.86 -25.17 -22.39
CA ILE A 283 -1.93 -25.00 -20.93
C ILE A 283 -3.05 -25.87 -20.34
N GLU A 284 -4.22 -25.90 -20.99
CA GLU A 284 -5.34 -26.75 -20.56
C GLU A 284 -4.99 -28.24 -20.60
N ALA A 285 -4.30 -28.68 -21.65
CA ALA A 285 -3.80 -30.06 -21.75
C ALA A 285 -2.72 -30.39 -20.70
N ALA A 286 -1.87 -29.43 -20.34
CA ALA A 286 -0.87 -29.61 -19.29
C ALA A 286 -1.51 -29.72 -17.89
N ASN A 287 -2.51 -28.88 -17.61
CA ASN A 287 -3.24 -28.91 -16.34
C ASN A 287 -4.06 -30.20 -16.17
N ALA A 288 -4.71 -30.67 -17.24
CA ALA A 288 -5.42 -31.96 -17.21
C ALA A 288 -4.47 -33.11 -16.83
N LYS A 289 -3.26 -33.15 -17.41
CA LYS A 289 -2.24 -34.16 -17.06
C LYS A 289 -1.75 -34.04 -15.61
N ALA A 290 -1.64 -32.83 -15.07
CA ALA A 290 -1.19 -32.64 -13.69
C ALA A 290 -2.21 -33.14 -12.66
N VAL A 291 -3.52 -32.97 -12.93
CA VAL A 291 -4.60 -33.44 -12.04
C VAL A 291 -4.63 -34.97 -11.97
N ASP A 292 -4.37 -35.66 -13.08
CA ASP A 292 -4.30 -37.13 -13.10
C ASP A 292 -3.10 -37.67 -12.29
N THR A 293 -1.98 -36.95 -12.25
CA THR A 293 -0.80 -37.33 -11.47
C THR A 293 -1.06 -37.20 -9.96
N VAL A 294 -1.70 -36.11 -9.52
CA VAL A 294 -1.99 -35.88 -8.08
C VAL A 294 -2.98 -36.89 -7.54
N LYS A 295 -4.02 -37.25 -8.31
CA LYS A 295 -4.97 -38.30 -7.90
C LYS A 295 -4.32 -39.69 -7.77
N LYS A 296 -3.22 -39.94 -8.48
CA LYS A 296 -2.49 -41.20 -8.39
C LYS A 296 -1.62 -41.26 -7.14
N GLU A 297 -1.02 -40.15 -6.72
CA GLU A 297 -0.22 -40.08 -5.48
C GLU A 297 -1.09 -40.09 -4.21
N GLU A 298 -2.31 -39.53 -4.26
CA GLU A 298 -3.24 -39.54 -3.13
C GLU A 298 -3.83 -40.93 -2.84
N ALA A 299 -3.84 -41.83 -3.83
CA ALA A 299 -4.27 -43.22 -3.65
C ALA A 299 -3.22 -44.10 -2.96
N ASP A 300 -1.94 -43.74 -3.02
CA ASP A 300 -0.83 -44.53 -2.47
C ASP A 300 -0.49 -44.18 -1.00
N ILE A 301 -1.09 -43.13 -0.42
CA ILE A 301 -0.79 -42.65 0.95
C ILE A 301 -1.84 -43.13 1.99
N ALA A 302 -2.90 -43.84 1.59
CA ALA A 302 -3.99 -44.24 2.49
C ALA A 302 -3.79 -45.57 3.26
N LEU A 303 -2.55 -45.99 3.51
CA LEU A 303 -2.20 -47.22 4.24
C LEU A 303 -1.26 -46.93 5.41
N ASP A 304 -1.72 -46.19 6.42
CA ASP A 304 -1.32 -46.33 7.83
C ASP A 304 -1.92 -45.19 8.67
N GLU A 305 -3.15 -45.35 9.14
CA GLU A 305 -3.62 -44.61 10.32
C GLU A 305 -4.26 -45.57 11.34
N PRO A 306 -3.77 -45.59 12.59
CA PRO A 306 -4.36 -46.38 13.66
C PRO A 306 -5.65 -45.75 14.21
N SER A 307 -6.65 -46.61 14.38
CA SER A 307 -8.00 -46.36 14.89
C SER A 307 -8.01 -45.72 16.29
N PRO A 308 -8.77 -44.63 16.51
CA PRO A 308 -9.03 -44.13 17.86
C PRO A 308 -10.25 -44.80 18.50
N GLU A 309 -10.07 -45.20 19.75
CA GLU A 309 -11.06 -45.81 20.63
C GLU A 309 -12.23 -44.88 20.94
N LYS A 310 -13.41 -45.49 21.07
CA LYS A 310 -14.69 -44.90 21.44
C LYS A 310 -14.70 -44.52 22.92
N GLU A 311 -14.94 -43.23 23.20
CA GLU A 311 -15.52 -42.81 24.49
C GLU A 311 -16.90 -42.18 24.29
N THR A 312 -17.84 -42.66 25.09
CA THR A 312 -19.26 -42.27 25.16
C THR A 312 -19.46 -40.94 25.89
N PRO A 313 -20.37 -40.04 25.45
CA PRO A 313 -20.65 -38.81 26.15
C PRO A 313 -21.73 -38.98 27.24
N ALA A 314 -21.41 -38.53 28.45
CA ALA A 314 -22.36 -38.33 29.54
C ALA A 314 -23.19 -37.06 29.34
N LYS A 315 -24.48 -37.18 29.62
CA LYS A 315 -25.55 -36.19 29.48
C LYS A 315 -25.52 -35.21 30.66
N VAL A 316 -25.32 -33.92 30.40
CA VAL A 316 -25.46 -32.83 31.40
C VAL A 316 -26.61 -31.90 31.00
N GLU A 317 -27.57 -31.77 31.90
CA GLU A 317 -28.77 -30.93 31.78
C GLU A 317 -28.44 -29.44 31.89
N LYS A 318 -29.08 -28.64 31.02
CA LYS A 318 -29.06 -27.17 31.08
C LYS A 318 -30.23 -26.66 31.92
N PRO A 319 -30.05 -25.68 32.83
CA PRO A 319 -31.16 -24.93 33.39
C PRO A 319 -31.60 -23.82 32.43
N LYS A 320 -32.91 -23.76 32.17
CA LYS A 320 -33.59 -22.62 31.53
C LYS A 320 -33.61 -21.45 32.50
N ILE A 321 -33.15 -20.29 32.06
CA ILE A 321 -33.42 -19.00 32.71
C ILE A 321 -34.21 -18.17 31.70
N ASP A 322 -35.50 -18.02 31.99
CA ASP A 322 -36.38 -17.07 31.34
C ASP A 322 -36.09 -15.67 31.90
N THR A 323 -35.69 -14.73 31.05
CA THR A 323 -35.76 -13.30 31.40
C THR A 323 -36.23 -12.48 30.21
N SER A 324 -37.51 -12.16 30.26
CA SER A 324 -38.15 -11.03 29.59
C SER A 324 -37.85 -9.75 30.37
N SER A 325 -37.32 -8.71 29.71
CA SER A 325 -37.94 -7.37 29.62
C SER A 325 -36.94 -6.25 29.26
N ASN A 326 -37.46 -5.30 28.48
CA ASN A 326 -37.15 -3.87 28.42
C ASN A 326 -35.76 -3.35 27.99
N GLY A 327 -35.76 -2.76 26.78
CA GLY A 327 -35.42 -1.33 26.63
C GLY A 327 -33.94 -0.93 26.66
N GLY A 328 -33.06 -1.69 25.99
CA GLY A 328 -31.67 -1.28 25.79
C GLY A 328 -31.48 -0.30 24.61
N PRO A 329 -30.45 0.58 24.63
CA PRO A 329 -30.13 1.46 23.52
C PRO A 329 -29.92 0.64 22.25
N LYS A 330 -30.56 1.06 21.15
CA LYS A 330 -30.47 0.37 19.85
C LYS A 330 -28.98 0.15 19.51
N LYS A 331 -28.54 -1.10 19.67
CA LYS A 331 -27.23 -1.59 19.26
C LYS A 331 -27.11 -1.28 17.77
N VAL A 332 -26.28 -0.31 17.42
CA VAL A 332 -25.93 -0.05 16.03
C VAL A 332 -25.15 -1.27 15.57
N THR A 333 -25.81 -2.16 14.85
CA THR A 333 -25.18 -3.31 14.20
C THR A 333 -24.23 -2.77 13.15
N ILE A 334 -22.94 -2.97 13.37
CA ILE A 334 -21.89 -2.66 12.41
C ILE A 334 -21.83 -3.86 11.49
N ASP A 335 -22.44 -3.75 10.31
CA ASP A 335 -22.32 -4.81 9.30
C ASP A 335 -20.87 -4.82 8.78
N PRO A 336 -20.14 -5.96 8.90
CA PRO A 336 -18.77 -6.05 8.42
C PRO A 336 -18.76 -5.95 6.90
N ILE A 337 -18.00 -4.99 6.39
CA ILE A 337 -17.89 -4.74 4.95
C ILE A 337 -17.00 -5.79 4.32
N THR A 338 -17.58 -6.60 3.44
CA THR A 338 -16.83 -7.58 2.65
C THR A 338 -16.38 -7.04 1.28
N GLY A 339 -16.80 -5.82 0.88
CA GLY A 339 -16.61 -5.29 -0.47
C GLY A 339 -15.61 -4.15 -0.63
N LYS A 340 -14.66 -4.29 -1.57
CA LYS A 340 -13.80 -3.19 -2.06
C LYS A 340 -14.64 -1.98 -2.53
N SER A 341 -15.84 -2.23 -3.01
CA SER A 341 -16.78 -1.26 -3.60
C SER A 341 -17.42 -0.28 -2.60
N GLU A 342 -17.44 -0.57 -1.29
CA GLU A 342 -18.27 0.23 -0.38
C GLU A 342 -17.60 1.53 0.05
N LEU A 343 -16.27 1.56 0.22
CA LEU A 343 -15.55 2.78 0.61
C LEU A 343 -15.64 3.88 -0.46
N ASP A 344 -15.67 3.49 -1.74
CA ASP A 344 -15.71 4.41 -2.89
C ASP A 344 -17.06 5.16 -2.98
N GLN A 345 -18.10 4.67 -2.28
CA GLN A 345 -19.40 5.34 -2.16
C GLN A 345 -19.37 6.52 -1.17
N TYR A 346 -18.37 6.57 -0.28
CA TYR A 346 -18.27 7.61 0.75
C TYR A 346 -17.20 8.64 0.43
N VAL A 347 -16.07 8.20 -0.13
CA VAL A 347 -14.90 9.06 -0.34
C VAL A 347 -14.33 8.84 -1.73
N ARG A 348 -13.96 9.94 -2.40
CA ARG A 348 -13.12 9.94 -3.61
C ARG A 348 -11.81 10.65 -3.33
N ILE A 349 -10.70 10.13 -3.85
CA ILE A 349 -9.39 10.77 -3.73
C ILE A 349 -8.99 11.35 -5.08
N GLY A 350 -8.80 12.66 -5.12
CA GLY A 350 -8.13 13.36 -6.21
C GLY A 350 -6.64 13.52 -5.90
N VAL A 351 -5.80 13.49 -6.94
CA VAL A 351 -4.37 13.79 -6.84
C VAL A 351 -4.11 15.13 -7.50
N VAL A 352 -3.50 16.05 -6.77
CA VAL A 352 -2.99 17.31 -7.32
C VAL A 352 -1.47 17.18 -7.33
N ASN A 353 -0.93 16.89 -8.51
CA ASN A 353 0.51 16.75 -8.70
C ASN A 353 1.05 18.02 -9.37
N PRO A 354 1.91 18.81 -8.70
CA PRO A 354 2.60 19.90 -9.39
C PRO A 354 3.50 19.32 -10.49
N PRO A 355 3.84 20.10 -11.53
CA PRO A 355 4.78 19.68 -12.55
C PRO A 355 6.09 19.24 -11.88
N GLN A 356 6.38 17.95 -11.95
CA GLN A 356 7.55 17.38 -11.28
C GLN A 356 8.80 17.76 -12.07
N LYS A 357 9.69 18.52 -11.43
CA LYS A 357 11.08 18.63 -11.90
C LYS A 357 11.76 17.29 -11.58
N ALA A 358 12.56 16.77 -12.51
CA ALA A 358 13.19 15.46 -12.40
C ALA A 358 13.82 15.24 -11.00
N GLY A 359 13.53 14.09 -10.38
CA GLY A 359 14.21 13.65 -9.16
C GLY A 359 13.35 13.55 -7.89
N GLY A 360 12.21 12.87 -7.95
CA GLY A 360 11.48 12.46 -6.75
C GLY A 360 10.01 12.88 -6.72
N VAL A 361 9.28 12.36 -5.74
CA VAL A 361 7.94 12.83 -5.40
C VAL A 361 8.11 14.12 -4.61
N LYS A 362 7.68 15.26 -5.17
CA LYS A 362 7.77 16.57 -4.51
C LYS A 362 6.49 17.39 -4.67
N GLY A 363 6.00 17.93 -3.56
CA GLY A 363 4.86 18.86 -3.52
C GLY A 363 3.52 18.22 -3.90
N MET A 364 3.44 16.89 -3.92
CA MET A 364 2.21 16.16 -4.21
C MET A 364 1.18 16.43 -3.12
N LYS A 365 -0.09 16.64 -3.51
CA LYS A 365 -1.20 16.80 -2.58
C LYS A 365 -2.31 15.82 -2.93
N LEU A 366 -2.97 15.29 -1.90
CA LEU A 366 -4.18 14.49 -2.05
C LEU A 366 -5.38 15.33 -1.64
N VAL A 367 -6.42 15.32 -2.46
CA VAL A 367 -7.71 15.96 -2.15
C VAL A 367 -8.71 14.87 -1.86
N VAL A 368 -9.15 14.80 -0.61
CA VAL A 368 -10.11 13.79 -0.15
C VAL A 368 -11.50 14.42 -0.20
N HIS A 369 -12.30 13.99 -1.18
CA HIS A 369 -13.67 14.44 -1.36
C HIS A 369 -14.63 13.50 -0.62
N ASN A 370 -15.49 14.07 0.23
CA ASN A 370 -16.61 13.35 0.81
C ASN A 370 -17.78 13.37 -0.18
N VAL A 371 -18.03 12.24 -0.84
CA VAL A 371 -19.14 12.08 -1.78
C VAL A 371 -20.42 11.57 -1.10
N SER A 372 -20.37 11.31 0.21
CA SER A 372 -21.53 10.90 0.98
C SER A 372 -22.43 12.09 1.36
N LYS A 373 -23.68 11.80 1.70
CA LYS A 373 -24.66 12.75 2.26
C LYS A 373 -24.49 12.96 3.77
N ARG A 374 -23.31 12.67 4.33
CA ARG A 374 -23.06 12.66 5.78
C ARG A 374 -21.70 13.29 6.07
N ASN A 375 -21.48 13.70 7.32
CA ASN A 375 -20.15 14.16 7.74
C ASN A 375 -19.23 12.96 7.98
N ILE A 376 -17.97 13.10 7.57
CA ILE A 376 -16.92 12.11 7.80
C ILE A 376 -15.93 12.73 8.79
N MET A 377 -15.81 12.14 9.97
CA MET A 377 -14.90 12.60 11.00
C MET A 377 -13.44 12.31 10.65
N ARG A 378 -13.16 11.18 9.98
CA ARG A 378 -11.80 10.74 9.71
C ARG A 378 -11.73 9.81 8.50
N VAL A 379 -10.76 10.02 7.62
CA VAL A 379 -10.37 9.04 6.58
C VAL A 379 -8.91 8.68 6.78
N ARG A 380 -8.61 7.38 6.94
CA ARG A 380 -7.23 6.87 7.01
C ARG A 380 -6.79 6.39 5.63
N ILE A 381 -5.65 6.90 5.17
CA ILE A 381 -5.10 6.60 3.84
C ILE A 381 -3.68 6.06 4.02
N ASN A 382 -3.41 4.90 3.46
CA ASN A 382 -2.08 4.32 3.41
C ASN A 382 -1.41 4.70 2.08
N LEU A 383 -0.21 5.25 2.17
CA LEU A 383 0.66 5.62 1.06
C LEU A 383 1.79 4.63 0.93
N LEU A 384 2.09 4.27 -0.31
CA LEU A 384 3.21 3.42 -0.72
C LEU A 384 4.04 4.20 -1.73
N TYR A 385 5.32 4.39 -1.44
CA TYR A 385 6.27 5.09 -2.30
C TYR A 385 7.09 4.06 -3.06
N PHE A 386 7.20 4.22 -4.36
CA PHE A 386 7.92 3.32 -5.25
C PHE A 386 9.05 4.07 -5.95
N ASN A 387 10.20 3.43 -6.13
CA ASN A 387 11.29 3.94 -6.96
C ASN A 387 11.07 3.63 -8.46
N ASN A 388 12.03 4.04 -9.31
CA ASN A 388 12.00 3.77 -10.75
C ASN A 388 12.01 2.27 -11.12
N ALA A 389 12.46 1.40 -10.22
CA ALA A 389 12.43 -0.05 -10.42
C ALA A 389 11.08 -0.68 -10.00
N GLY A 390 10.12 0.12 -9.52
CA GLY A 390 8.83 -0.37 -9.01
C GLY A 390 8.92 -1.03 -7.63
N LEU A 391 10.02 -0.85 -6.89
CA LEU A 391 10.18 -1.38 -5.54
C LEU A 391 9.68 -0.38 -4.50
N ILE A 392 9.04 -0.88 -3.45
CA ILE A 392 8.55 -0.06 -2.33
C ILE A 392 9.75 0.44 -1.53
N VAL A 393 9.94 1.76 -1.48
CA VAL A 393 11.00 2.41 -0.70
C VAL A 393 10.49 2.95 0.63
N LYS A 394 9.20 3.31 0.73
CA LYS A 394 8.61 3.89 1.94
C LYS A 394 7.12 3.56 2.05
N ARG A 395 6.64 3.39 3.29
CA ARG A 395 5.21 3.26 3.62
C ARG A 395 4.84 4.33 4.64
N LYS A 396 3.70 4.99 4.45
CA LYS A 396 3.21 6.02 5.38
C LYS A 396 1.70 5.97 5.52
N SER A 397 1.18 6.25 6.72
CA SER A 397 -0.26 6.43 6.92
C SER A 397 -0.55 7.91 7.23
N ILE A 398 -1.58 8.46 6.57
CA ILE A 398 -2.05 9.83 6.76
C ILE A 398 -3.54 9.83 7.03
N VAL A 399 -4.01 10.89 7.67
CA VAL A 399 -5.39 10.98 8.19
C VAL A 399 -6.01 12.31 7.78
N ALA A 400 -7.14 12.25 7.06
CA ALA A 400 -7.95 13.41 6.71
C ALA A 400 -9.04 13.62 7.76
N PRO A 401 -9.01 14.72 8.54
CA PRO A 401 -10.00 14.98 9.57
C PRO A 401 -11.21 15.76 9.04
N ASN A 402 -12.38 15.53 9.65
CA ASN A 402 -13.56 16.40 9.65
C ASN A 402 -14.00 16.91 8.26
N ILE A 403 -14.23 15.99 7.32
CA ILE A 403 -14.73 16.31 5.99
C ILE A 403 -16.25 16.43 6.04
N LYS A 404 -16.75 17.66 5.94
CA LYS A 404 -18.20 17.95 5.89
C LYS A 404 -18.86 17.25 4.70
N MET A 405 -20.17 17.07 4.74
CA MET A 405 -20.96 16.58 3.61
C MET A 405 -20.66 17.38 2.34
N ALA A 406 -20.40 16.68 1.22
CA ALA A 406 -19.97 17.26 -0.06
C ALA A 406 -18.69 18.14 0.01
N GLY A 407 -18.00 18.15 1.15
CA GLY A 407 -16.77 18.89 1.36
C GLY A 407 -15.54 18.13 0.87
N SER A 408 -14.41 18.81 0.86
CA SER A 408 -13.11 18.20 0.60
C SER A 408 -12.04 18.71 1.55
N VAL A 409 -10.99 17.91 1.74
CA VAL A 409 -9.80 18.28 2.51
C VAL A 409 -8.58 17.98 1.68
N THR A 410 -7.69 18.97 1.54
CA THR A 410 -6.41 18.81 0.86
C THR A 410 -5.32 18.48 1.87
N MET A 411 -4.57 17.42 1.63
CA MET A 411 -3.49 16.97 2.49
C MET A 411 -2.17 16.94 1.73
N PRO A 412 -1.08 17.45 2.32
CA PRO A 412 0.24 17.30 1.74
C PRO A 412 0.67 15.83 1.81
N VAL A 413 1.24 15.33 0.72
CA VAL A 413 2.02 14.10 0.70
C VAL A 413 3.46 14.48 1.05
N GLU A 414 4.15 13.62 1.80
CA GLU A 414 5.53 13.89 2.18
C GLU A 414 6.44 13.74 0.95
N ASP A 415 7.37 14.67 0.79
CA ASP A 415 8.34 14.60 -0.28
C ASP A 415 9.29 13.40 -0.07
N ASP A 416 9.69 12.76 -1.16
CA ASP A 416 10.65 11.66 -1.16
C ASP A 416 11.52 11.71 -2.43
N ALA A 417 12.82 11.91 -2.25
CA ALA A 417 13.77 12.05 -3.35
C ALA A 417 14.06 10.72 -4.09
N THR A 418 13.79 9.58 -3.44
CA THR A 418 14.06 8.24 -4.00
C THR A 418 12.85 7.65 -4.70
N ALA A 419 11.65 8.09 -4.31
CA ALA A 419 10.40 7.66 -4.90
C ALA A 419 10.13 8.40 -6.21
N SER A 420 9.72 7.68 -7.25
CA SER A 420 9.19 8.25 -8.50
C SER A 420 7.67 8.16 -8.60
N LEU A 421 7.04 7.30 -7.79
CA LEU A 421 5.60 7.10 -7.79
C LEU A 421 5.08 6.96 -6.35
N VAL A 422 3.89 7.49 -6.09
CA VAL A 422 3.12 7.22 -4.87
C VAL A 422 1.82 6.53 -5.24
N SER A 423 1.56 5.37 -4.65
CA SER A 423 0.24 4.74 -4.65
C SER A 423 -0.44 5.01 -3.30
N TYR A 424 -1.76 5.05 -3.31
CA TYR A 424 -2.57 5.24 -2.11
C TYR A 424 -3.67 4.19 -2.02
N LYS A 425 -4.08 3.87 -0.79
CA LYS A 425 -5.20 2.99 -0.49
C LYS A 425 -5.97 3.53 0.70
N ILE A 426 -7.28 3.70 0.57
CA ILE A 426 -8.15 4.01 1.72
C ILE A 426 -8.17 2.78 2.64
N ALA A 427 -7.72 2.99 3.88
CA ALA A 427 -7.65 1.97 4.91
C ALA A 427 -8.87 1.97 5.83
N GLY A 428 -9.51 3.13 6.01
CA GLY A 428 -10.75 3.22 6.77
C GLY A 428 -11.38 4.60 6.75
N ILE A 429 -12.67 4.64 7.09
CA ILE A 429 -13.52 5.82 7.17
C ILE A 429 -14.26 5.74 8.50
N LEU A 430 -14.22 6.84 9.26
CA LEU A 430 -15.01 7.05 10.47
C LEU A 430 -15.84 8.31 10.28
N GLY A 431 -17.15 8.20 10.48
CA GLY A 431 -18.13 9.28 10.46
C GLY A 431 -19.25 9.00 11.45
N ASP A 432 -20.20 9.91 11.56
CA ASP A 432 -21.24 9.92 12.61
C ASP A 432 -22.03 8.59 12.70
N HIS A 433 -22.18 7.89 11.57
CA HIS A 433 -22.90 6.62 11.46
C HIS A 433 -22.16 5.57 10.63
N VAL A 434 -20.88 5.80 10.37
CA VAL A 434 -20.11 5.04 9.38
C VAL A 434 -18.77 4.71 10.02
N ASN A 435 -18.51 3.44 10.33
CA ASN A 435 -17.22 2.98 10.80
C ASN A 435 -16.78 1.82 9.92
N LEU A 436 -16.08 2.15 8.85
CA LEU A 436 -15.68 1.23 7.80
C LEU A 436 -14.17 1.08 7.86
N GLN A 437 -13.67 -0.13 8.05
CA GLN A 437 -12.24 -0.42 8.09
C GLN A 437 -11.94 -1.63 7.22
N ARG A 438 -10.77 -1.64 6.59
CA ARG A 438 -10.42 -2.59 5.53
C ARG A 438 -9.13 -3.35 5.83
#